data_AF-A0A9P5Q591-F1
#
_entry.id   AF-A0A9P5Q591-F1
#
_cell.length_a   1.000
_cell.length_b   1.000
_cell.length_c   1.000
_cell.angle_alpha   90.00
_cell.angle_beta   90.00
_cell.angle_gamma   90.00
#
_symmetry.space_group_name_H-M   'P 1'
#
loop_
_entity.id
_entity.type
_entity.pdbx_description
1 polymer ?
#
loop_
_entity_poly.entity_id
_entity_poly.type
_entity_poly.pdbx_seq_one_letter_code
_entity_poly.pdbx_strand_id
1 'polypeptide(L)'
;MSRTMPFRLGTNLCLILACIVSQAASYFVINQPTSSTQWSNGAANLVTWTKGLEDGIDAFDVELARLTDDGLIFVARDVPCAKGQTAALNIHLEDIPPADDYFLLFLNSTPSTMYATSSRFTILDSSKTPNATQPSTNPSAATVTVSGSPNPTQLFATTFALANGSPLPLSNMGPAAIGLGLALASCFFGAAWTLL
;
A
#
# COMPACT_ATOMS: atom_id res chain seq x y z
N MET A 1 50.77 -14.42 43.06
CA MET A 1 50.49 -13.68 41.80
C MET A 1 49.03 -13.91 41.44
N SER A 2 48.15 -12.97 41.81
CA SER A 2 46.71 -13.00 41.49
C SER A 2 46.45 -11.95 40.42
N ARG A 3 45.91 -12.37 39.27
CA ARG A 3 45.58 -11.49 38.14
C ARG A 3 44.09 -11.19 38.19
N THR A 4 43.74 -9.97 38.59
CA THR A 4 42.39 -9.42 38.48
C THR A 4 42.12 -9.03 37.02
N MET A 5 41.05 -9.57 36.43
CA MET A 5 40.50 -9.10 35.16
C MET A 5 39.41 -8.04 35.42
N PRO A 6 39.40 -6.90 34.71
CA PRO A 6 38.30 -5.95 34.80
C PRO A 6 37.12 -6.38 33.92
N PHE A 7 35.96 -6.53 34.57
CA PHE A 7 34.66 -6.73 33.92
C PHE A 7 34.26 -5.40 33.22
N ARG A 8 34.26 -5.37 31.88
CA ARG A 8 33.79 -4.20 31.10
C ARG A 8 32.27 -4.22 30.99
N LEU A 9 31.60 -3.71 32.01
CA LEU A 9 30.17 -3.47 32.06
C LEU A 9 29.87 -2.11 31.41
N GLY A 10 29.65 -2.03 30.09
CA GLY A 10 29.37 -0.73 29.46
C GLY A 10 28.90 -0.72 28.01
N THR A 11 29.20 -1.74 27.21
CA THR A 11 28.97 -1.66 25.75
C THR A 11 27.71 -2.38 25.26
N ASN A 12 27.03 -3.14 26.12
CA ASN A 12 25.93 -4.02 25.68
C ASN A 12 24.52 -3.42 25.85
N LEU A 13 24.37 -2.26 26.49
CA LEU A 13 23.06 -1.67 26.74
C LEU A 13 22.53 -0.85 25.53
N CYS A 14 23.40 -0.32 24.67
CA CYS A 14 22.98 0.47 23.50
C CYS A 14 22.48 -0.38 22.31
N LEU A 15 22.93 -1.63 22.18
CA LEU A 15 22.52 -2.50 21.06
C LEU A 15 21.11 -3.08 21.23
N ILE A 16 20.60 -3.19 22.46
CA ILE A 16 19.26 -3.74 22.73
C ILE A 16 18.17 -2.67 22.51
N LEU A 17 18.49 -1.38 22.70
CA LEU A 17 17.53 -0.29 22.50
C LEU A 17 17.32 0.09 21.01
N ALA A 18 18.23 -0.32 20.11
CA ALA A 18 18.12 -0.06 18.68
C ALA A 18 17.14 -1.00 17.94
N CYS A 19 16.71 -2.11 18.55
CA CYS A 19 15.86 -3.10 17.90
C CYS A 19 14.35 -2.89 18.08
N ILE A 20 13.88 -1.84 18.77
CA ILE A 20 12.44 -1.66 19.09
C ILE A 20 11.77 -0.59 18.22
N VAL A 21 12.47 0.02 17.26
CA VAL A 21 11.89 1.01 16.33
C VAL A 21 11.75 0.42 14.92
N SER A 22 11.24 -0.80 14.79
CA SER A 22 10.54 -1.15 13.55
C SER A 22 9.20 -0.43 13.61
N GLN A 23 9.15 0.82 13.13
CA GLN A 23 7.87 1.44 12.82
C GLN A 23 7.20 0.51 11.82
N ALA A 24 6.14 -0.18 12.24
CA ALA A 24 5.19 -0.73 11.30
C ALA A 24 4.56 0.47 10.60
N ALA A 25 5.22 0.96 9.55
CA ALA A 25 4.65 1.97 8.67
C ALA A 25 3.54 1.25 7.91
N SER A 26 2.32 1.25 8.46
CA SER A 26 1.15 0.86 7.68
C SER A 26 0.94 1.96 6.64
N TYR A 27 1.41 1.72 5.42
CA TYR A 27 1.21 2.63 4.29
C TYR A 27 -0.28 2.86 4.04
N PHE A 28 -1.10 1.82 4.28
CA PHE A 28 -2.54 1.89 4.16
C PHE A 28 -3.22 1.11 5.30
N VAL A 29 -4.43 1.54 5.63
CA VAL A 29 -5.40 0.80 6.44
C VAL A 29 -6.63 0.60 5.57
N ILE A 30 -6.93 -0.63 5.18
CA ILE A 30 -8.16 -0.94 4.42
C ILE A 30 -9.35 -0.89 5.38
N ASN A 31 -10.29 0.03 5.13
CA ASN A 31 -11.48 0.20 5.98
C ASN A 31 -12.65 -0.66 5.49
N GLN A 32 -12.73 -0.90 4.18
CA GLN A 32 -13.67 -1.83 3.55
C GLN A 32 -12.92 -2.64 2.50
N PRO A 33 -13.11 -3.97 2.44
CA PRO A 33 -14.07 -4.78 3.20
C PRO A 33 -13.63 -5.09 4.64
N THR A 34 -14.62 -5.30 5.53
CA THR A 34 -14.47 -5.84 6.89
C THR A 34 -14.80 -7.33 6.98
N SER A 35 -14.59 -7.94 8.15
CA SER A 35 -14.91 -9.37 8.39
C SER A 35 -16.38 -9.74 8.24
N SER A 36 -17.29 -8.78 8.33
CA SER A 36 -18.73 -8.98 8.14
C SER A 36 -19.21 -8.55 6.74
N THR A 37 -18.30 -8.14 5.86
CA THR A 37 -18.64 -7.68 4.51
C THR A 37 -19.02 -8.86 3.63
N GLN A 38 -20.08 -8.65 2.85
CA GLN A 38 -20.62 -9.63 1.91
C GLN A 38 -20.80 -8.95 0.55
N TRP A 39 -19.93 -9.28 -0.39
CA TRP A 39 -20.00 -8.82 -1.77
C TRP A 39 -20.92 -9.71 -2.60
N SER A 40 -21.50 -9.14 -3.65
CA SER A 40 -22.37 -9.86 -4.57
C SER A 40 -21.84 -9.78 -6.00
N ASN A 41 -21.99 -10.87 -6.74
CA ASN A 41 -21.86 -10.87 -8.19
C ASN A 41 -22.97 -10.02 -8.84
N GLY A 42 -22.67 -9.43 -9.98
CA GLY A 42 -23.56 -8.52 -10.71
C GLY A 42 -23.77 -7.16 -10.03
N ALA A 43 -22.97 -6.83 -9.02
CA ALA A 43 -23.06 -5.57 -8.27
C ALA A 43 -21.68 -4.95 -8.07
N ALA A 44 -21.65 -3.63 -7.93
CA ALA A 44 -20.46 -2.89 -7.54
C ALA A 44 -20.31 -2.90 -6.01
N ASN A 45 -19.12 -3.24 -5.55
CA ASN A 45 -18.78 -3.43 -4.15
C ASN A 45 -17.72 -2.42 -3.72
N LEU A 46 -17.88 -1.81 -2.55
CA LEU A 46 -17.01 -0.72 -2.11
C LEU A 46 -15.71 -1.24 -1.49
N VAL A 47 -14.59 -0.66 -1.92
CA VAL A 47 -13.29 -0.71 -1.27
C VAL A 47 -12.93 0.71 -0.81
N THR A 48 -12.49 0.85 0.44
CA THR A 48 -12.00 2.13 0.99
C THR A 48 -10.77 1.91 1.85
N TRP A 49 -9.94 2.95 1.93
CA TRP A 49 -8.72 2.92 2.72
C TRP A 49 -8.39 4.27 3.36
N THR A 50 -7.59 4.21 4.41
CA THR A 50 -6.87 5.35 4.97
C THR A 50 -5.41 5.22 4.60
N LYS A 51 -4.84 6.23 3.95
CA LYS A 51 -3.41 6.24 3.61
C LYS A 51 -2.59 6.92 4.69
N GLY A 52 -1.38 6.42 4.93
CA GLY A 52 -0.36 7.10 5.72
C GLY A 52 0.06 8.45 5.10
N LEU A 53 0.57 9.34 5.93
CA LEU A 53 1.09 10.63 5.46
C LEU A 53 2.55 10.49 5.04
N GLU A 54 2.93 11.21 3.97
CA GLU A 54 4.33 11.44 3.57
C GLU A 54 5.18 10.17 3.29
N ASP A 55 4.54 9.10 2.83
CA ASP A 55 5.21 7.83 2.48
C ASP A 55 5.83 7.77 1.07
N GLY A 56 5.59 8.79 0.23
CA GLY A 56 6.07 8.83 -1.15
C GLY A 56 5.35 7.89 -2.12
N ILE A 57 4.26 7.23 -1.69
CA ILE A 57 3.47 6.32 -2.53
C ILE A 57 2.34 7.12 -3.20
N ASP A 58 2.29 7.12 -4.52
CA ASP A 58 1.27 7.81 -5.31
C ASP A 58 0.30 6.87 -6.03
N ALA A 59 0.65 5.60 -6.13
CA ALA A 59 -0.20 4.53 -6.64
C ALA A 59 0.09 3.18 -5.99
N PHE A 60 -0.89 2.26 -6.07
CA PHE A 60 -0.75 0.87 -5.65
C PHE A 60 -1.60 -0.05 -6.52
N ASP A 61 -1.29 -1.34 -6.51
CA ASP A 61 -2.04 -2.39 -7.16
C ASP A 61 -3.01 -3.04 -6.17
N VAL A 62 -4.16 -3.46 -6.68
CA VAL A 62 -5.19 -4.21 -5.96
C VAL A 62 -5.26 -5.61 -6.55
N GLU A 63 -5.11 -6.60 -5.67
CA GLU A 63 -5.34 -8.00 -5.98
C GLU A 63 -6.37 -8.59 -5.02
N LEU A 64 -7.16 -9.52 -5.53
CA LEU A 64 -8.12 -10.30 -4.76
C LEU A 64 -7.62 -11.75 -4.70
N ALA A 65 -7.53 -12.29 -3.50
CA ALA A 65 -7.00 -13.62 -3.25
C ALA A 65 -7.95 -14.42 -2.34
N ARG A 66 -7.82 -15.74 -2.39
CA ARG A 66 -8.49 -16.68 -1.47
C ARG A 66 -7.46 -17.31 -0.55
N LEU A 67 -7.88 -17.71 0.64
CA LEU A 67 -6.99 -18.39 1.59
C LEU A 67 -6.90 -19.90 1.31
N THR A 68 -7.98 -20.48 0.79
CA THR A 68 -8.14 -21.93 0.58
C THR A 68 -7.82 -22.39 -0.84
N ASP A 69 -7.52 -21.45 -1.75
CA ASP A 69 -7.32 -21.71 -3.17
C ASP A 69 -6.08 -20.99 -3.66
N ASP A 70 -5.27 -21.68 -4.45
CA ASP A 70 -4.04 -21.14 -5.00
C ASP A 70 -4.37 -20.32 -6.25
N GLY A 71 -4.43 -19.00 -6.10
CA GLY A 71 -4.63 -18.12 -7.24
C GLY A 71 -4.90 -16.68 -6.85
N LEU A 72 -4.63 -15.80 -7.81
CA LEU A 72 -4.85 -14.37 -7.70
C LEU A 72 -5.84 -13.92 -8.77
N ILE A 73 -6.66 -12.95 -8.42
CA ILE A 73 -7.48 -12.19 -9.34
C ILE A 73 -6.91 -10.78 -9.35
N PHE A 74 -6.29 -10.40 -10.46
CA PHE A 74 -5.66 -9.09 -10.63
C PHE A 74 -6.73 -8.02 -10.91
N VAL A 75 -7.09 -7.25 -9.89
CA VAL A 75 -8.21 -6.29 -9.95
C VAL A 75 -7.79 -5.04 -10.70
N ALA A 76 -6.86 -4.28 -10.14
CA ALA A 76 -6.46 -2.99 -10.69
C ALA A 76 -4.98 -2.71 -10.46
N ARG A 77 -4.33 -2.14 -11.47
CA ARG A 77 -2.94 -1.67 -11.40
C ARG A 77 -2.90 -0.14 -11.35
N ASP A 78 -1.92 0.39 -10.63
CA ASP A 78 -1.63 1.83 -10.54
C ASP A 78 -2.79 2.67 -9.96
N VAL A 79 -3.57 2.11 -9.02
CA VAL A 79 -4.69 2.81 -8.36
C VAL A 79 -4.18 4.07 -7.68
N PRO A 80 -4.66 5.26 -8.08
CA PRO A 80 -4.13 6.54 -7.61
C PRO A 80 -4.45 6.77 -6.12
N CYS A 81 -3.43 7.14 -5.35
CA CYS A 81 -3.53 7.34 -3.91
C CYS A 81 -2.75 8.54 -3.36
N ALA A 82 -2.35 9.48 -4.21
CA ALA A 82 -1.69 10.70 -3.78
C ALA A 82 -2.60 11.52 -2.83
N LYS A 83 -1.98 12.37 -1.99
CA LYS A 83 -2.69 13.23 -1.05
C LYS A 83 -3.75 14.07 -1.78
N GLY A 84 -5.00 13.99 -1.31
CA GLY A 84 -6.14 14.70 -1.90
C GLY A 84 -6.90 13.93 -2.98
N GLN A 85 -6.45 12.73 -3.36
CA GLN A 85 -7.22 11.83 -4.21
C GLN A 85 -8.25 11.03 -3.42
N THR A 86 -9.27 10.52 -4.11
CA THR A 86 -10.34 9.72 -3.51
C THR A 86 -9.79 8.40 -2.97
N ALA A 87 -10.00 8.14 -1.68
CA ALA A 87 -9.54 6.91 -1.03
C ALA A 87 -10.58 5.78 -1.12
N ALA A 88 -11.10 5.56 -2.33
CA ALA A 88 -12.13 4.58 -2.60
C ALA A 88 -12.03 4.03 -4.03
N LEU A 89 -12.44 2.77 -4.20
CA LEU A 89 -12.57 2.08 -5.47
C LEU A 89 -13.85 1.24 -5.42
N ASN A 90 -14.66 1.24 -6.47
CA ASN A 90 -15.76 0.30 -6.60
C ASN A 90 -15.30 -0.90 -7.45
N ILE A 91 -15.61 -2.12 -7.03
CA ILE A 91 -15.30 -3.35 -7.76
C ILE A 91 -16.62 -4.02 -8.15
N HIS A 92 -16.92 -4.02 -9.44
CA HIS A 92 -18.01 -4.79 -10.01
C HIS A 92 -17.54 -6.22 -10.27
N LEU A 93 -18.24 -7.21 -9.71
CA LEU A 93 -17.89 -8.61 -9.84
C LEU A 93 -18.80 -9.30 -10.84
N GLU A 94 -18.22 -10.06 -11.77
CA GLU A 94 -18.94 -10.91 -12.72
C GLU A 94 -18.41 -12.35 -12.64
N ASP A 95 -19.27 -13.31 -12.35
CA ASP A 95 -18.91 -14.74 -12.33
C ASP A 95 -17.69 -15.10 -11.45
N ILE A 96 -17.54 -14.42 -10.30
CA ILE A 96 -16.53 -14.76 -9.29
C ILE A 96 -17.05 -15.91 -8.42
N PRO A 97 -16.29 -17.01 -8.22
CA PRO A 97 -16.72 -18.14 -7.41
C PRO A 97 -17.12 -17.72 -5.98
N PRO A 98 -18.27 -18.16 -5.46
CA PRO A 98 -18.68 -17.80 -4.11
C PRO A 98 -17.81 -18.48 -3.05
N ALA A 99 -17.36 -17.73 -2.06
CA ALA A 99 -16.60 -18.23 -0.91
C ALA A 99 -16.57 -17.20 0.25
N ASP A 100 -16.13 -17.63 1.43
CA ASP A 100 -16.08 -16.82 2.66
C ASP A 100 -14.65 -16.44 3.10
N ASP A 101 -13.66 -16.71 2.26
CA ASP A 101 -12.24 -16.64 2.58
C ASP A 101 -11.45 -15.65 1.70
N TYR A 102 -12.16 -14.75 1.02
CA TYR A 102 -11.55 -13.73 0.17
C TYR A 102 -10.88 -12.63 0.99
N PHE A 103 -9.78 -12.08 0.50
CA PHE A 103 -9.14 -10.88 1.05
C PHE A 103 -8.48 -10.06 -0.06
N LEU A 104 -8.36 -8.76 0.17
CA LEU A 104 -7.65 -7.84 -0.72
C LEU A 104 -6.20 -7.67 -0.29
N LEU A 105 -5.35 -7.51 -1.30
CA LEU A 105 -3.96 -7.15 -1.16
C LEU A 105 -3.74 -5.80 -1.85
N PHE A 106 -3.19 -4.85 -1.09
CA PHE A 106 -2.67 -3.60 -1.64
C PHE A 106 -1.16 -3.73 -1.66
N LEU A 107 -0.58 -3.67 -2.84
CA LEU A 107 0.85 -3.90 -3.04
C LEU A 107 1.38 -3.08 -4.21
N ASN A 108 2.68 -3.12 -4.43
CA ASN A 108 3.26 -2.78 -5.72
C ASN A 108 3.82 -4.07 -6.33
N SER A 109 3.24 -4.51 -7.43
CA SER A 109 3.62 -5.77 -8.10
C SER A 109 5.01 -5.72 -8.74
N THR A 110 5.58 -4.53 -8.99
CA THR A 110 6.90 -4.39 -9.62
C THR A 110 8.06 -4.72 -8.65
N PRO A 111 8.18 -4.09 -7.47
CA PRO A 111 9.12 -4.49 -6.43
C PRO A 111 8.54 -5.52 -5.46
N SER A 112 7.36 -6.07 -5.73
CA SER A 112 6.62 -7.01 -4.86
C SER A 112 6.47 -6.54 -3.40
N THR A 113 6.27 -5.23 -3.20
CA THR A 113 6.15 -4.65 -1.86
C THR A 113 4.69 -4.66 -1.42
N MET A 114 4.39 -5.41 -0.35
CA MET A 114 3.06 -5.42 0.25
C MET A 114 2.84 -4.16 1.11
N TYR A 115 1.73 -3.47 0.90
CA TYR A 115 1.37 -2.27 1.63
C TYR A 115 0.28 -2.50 2.67
N ALA A 116 -0.75 -3.28 2.35
CA ALA A 116 -1.81 -3.66 3.27
C ALA A 116 -2.54 -4.93 2.84
N THR A 117 -3.22 -5.56 3.80
CA THR A 117 -4.10 -6.71 3.58
C THR A 117 -5.42 -6.46 4.31
N SER A 118 -6.55 -6.75 3.66
CA SER A 118 -7.86 -6.56 4.28
C SER A 118 -8.18 -7.65 5.30
N SER A 119 -9.27 -7.47 6.05
CA SER A 119 -9.92 -8.62 6.70
C SER A 119 -10.45 -9.59 5.64
N ARG A 120 -10.59 -10.86 6.01
CA ARG A 120 -11.31 -11.84 5.19
C ARG A 120 -12.78 -11.45 5.06
N PHE A 121 -13.40 -11.65 3.92
CA PHE A 121 -14.79 -11.33 3.66
C PHE A 121 -15.43 -12.35 2.72
N THR A 122 -16.74 -12.27 2.54
CA THR A 122 -17.50 -13.23 1.73
C THR A 122 -17.87 -12.64 0.38
N ILE A 123 -17.71 -13.42 -0.70
CA ILE A 123 -18.37 -13.20 -1.97
C ILE A 123 -19.52 -14.21 -2.07
N LEU A 124 -20.73 -13.69 -2.18
CA LEU A 124 -21.95 -14.48 -2.20
C LEU A 124 -22.22 -15.07 -3.58
N ASP A 125 -22.90 -16.22 -3.54
CA ASP A 125 -23.54 -16.79 -4.72
C ASP A 125 -24.61 -15.83 -5.23
N SER A 126 -24.78 -15.73 -6.56
CA SER A 126 -25.76 -14.84 -7.20
C SER A 126 -27.21 -15.00 -6.70
N SER A 127 -27.55 -16.16 -6.15
CA SER A 127 -28.86 -16.45 -5.55
C SER A 127 -29.05 -15.94 -4.11
N LYS A 128 -28.00 -15.41 -3.49
CA LYS A 128 -27.98 -14.97 -2.08
C LYS A 128 -27.94 -13.46 -1.99
N THR A 129 -28.75 -12.91 -1.10
CA THR A 129 -28.72 -11.48 -0.77
C THR A 129 -27.79 -11.23 0.43
N PRO A 130 -26.94 -10.18 0.39
CA PRO A 130 -26.18 -9.76 1.56
C PRO A 130 -27.07 -9.48 2.77
N ASN A 131 -26.56 -9.78 3.96
CA ASN A 131 -27.19 -9.36 5.20
C ASN A 131 -27.20 -7.84 5.30
N ALA A 132 -28.25 -7.31 5.94
CA ALA A 132 -28.55 -5.89 5.98
C ALA A 132 -27.45 -5.11 6.74
N THR A 133 -26.58 -4.45 5.97
CA THR A 133 -25.89 -3.15 6.16
C THR A 133 -24.56 -3.22 5.40
N GLN A 134 -24.61 -3.41 4.07
CA GLN A 134 -23.41 -3.32 3.25
C GLN A 134 -23.10 -1.84 2.95
N PRO A 135 -21.83 -1.42 2.94
CA PRO A 135 -21.45 -0.08 2.49
C PRO A 135 -21.96 0.17 1.07
N SER A 136 -22.64 1.29 0.85
CA SER A 136 -23.01 1.75 -0.48
C SER A 136 -21.76 2.16 -1.27
N THR A 137 -21.78 1.94 -2.59
CA THR A 137 -20.72 2.40 -3.50
C THR A 137 -20.45 3.90 -3.39
N ASN A 138 -19.23 4.32 -3.75
CA ASN A 138 -18.85 5.72 -3.81
C ASN A 138 -18.96 6.24 -5.26
N PRO A 139 -19.91 7.14 -5.59
CA PRO A 139 -20.11 7.59 -6.96
C PRO A 139 -18.96 8.43 -7.52
N SER A 140 -18.08 8.97 -6.67
CA SER A 140 -16.88 9.71 -7.08
C SER A 140 -15.68 8.81 -7.30
N ALA A 141 -15.77 7.53 -6.93
CA ALA A 141 -14.71 6.54 -7.14
C ALA A 141 -14.87 5.85 -8.50
N ALA A 142 -13.74 5.45 -9.09
CA ALA A 142 -13.75 4.62 -10.29
C ALA A 142 -14.39 3.25 -10.00
N THR A 143 -15.01 2.67 -11.03
CA THR A 143 -15.53 1.29 -10.99
C THR A 143 -14.69 0.39 -11.89
N VAL A 144 -14.16 -0.68 -11.31
CA VAL A 144 -13.39 -1.71 -12.01
C VAL A 144 -14.24 -2.97 -12.10
N THR A 145 -14.37 -3.54 -13.30
CA THR A 145 -15.11 -4.79 -13.50
C THR A 145 -14.15 -5.95 -13.55
N VAL A 146 -14.39 -6.97 -12.73
CA VAL A 146 -13.52 -8.13 -12.58
C VAL A 146 -14.35 -9.39 -12.80
N SER A 147 -13.82 -10.32 -13.59
CA SER A 147 -14.56 -11.52 -13.95
C SER A 147 -13.75 -12.81 -13.91
N GLY A 148 -14.42 -13.90 -13.56
CA GLY A 148 -13.90 -15.26 -13.61
C GLY A 148 -13.14 -15.73 -12.36
N SER A 149 -12.75 -17.00 -12.37
CA SER A 149 -11.99 -17.64 -11.30
C SER A 149 -10.54 -17.12 -11.22
N PRO A 150 -9.85 -17.32 -10.08
CA PRO A 150 -8.43 -17.00 -9.95
C PRO A 150 -7.58 -17.55 -11.10
N ASN A 151 -6.77 -16.69 -11.73
CA ASN A 151 -5.93 -17.04 -12.86
C ASN A 151 -4.61 -16.23 -12.82
N PRO A 152 -3.48 -16.85 -12.43
CA PRO A 152 -2.21 -16.15 -12.28
C PRO A 152 -1.59 -15.68 -13.61
N THR A 153 -2.16 -16.09 -14.76
CA THR A 153 -1.71 -15.66 -16.10
C THR A 153 -2.55 -14.52 -16.67
N GLN A 154 -3.65 -14.16 -16.00
CA GLN A 154 -4.52 -13.09 -16.44
C GLN A 154 -3.87 -11.72 -16.16
N LEU A 155 -4.15 -10.75 -17.02
CA LEU A 155 -3.74 -9.36 -16.79
C LEU A 155 -4.67 -8.69 -15.78
N PHE A 156 -4.23 -7.55 -15.23
CA PHE A 156 -5.08 -6.69 -14.43
C PHE A 156 -6.34 -6.28 -15.19
N ALA A 157 -7.49 -6.34 -14.54
CA ALA A 157 -8.76 -5.95 -15.16
C ALA A 157 -8.81 -4.45 -15.51
N THR A 158 -8.05 -3.62 -14.80
CA THR A 158 -7.85 -2.20 -15.15
C THR A 158 -6.43 -1.75 -14.82
N THR A 159 -5.86 -0.87 -15.64
CA THR A 159 -4.62 -0.14 -15.33
C THR A 159 -4.91 1.34 -15.40
N PHE A 160 -4.71 2.04 -14.28
CA PHE A 160 -4.90 3.48 -14.21
C PHE A 160 -3.69 4.22 -14.78
N ALA A 161 -3.91 5.43 -15.30
CA ALA A 161 -2.80 6.27 -15.72
C ALA A 161 -2.07 6.81 -14.49
N LEU A 162 -0.77 6.53 -14.37
CA LEU A 162 0.08 7.14 -13.35
C LEU A 162 0.11 8.66 -13.52
N ALA A 163 -0.12 9.39 -12.43
CA ALA A 163 -0.04 10.84 -12.39
C ALA A 163 1.41 11.37 -12.40
N ASN A 164 2.34 10.67 -13.07
CA ASN A 164 3.77 10.99 -13.13
C ASN A 164 4.10 12.24 -13.96
N GLY A 165 3.11 13.08 -14.27
CA GLY A 165 3.23 14.29 -15.07
C GLY A 165 3.13 15.60 -14.31
N SER A 166 3.02 15.61 -12.97
CA SER A 166 2.95 16.89 -12.26
C SER A 166 4.33 17.55 -12.22
N PRO A 167 4.55 18.72 -12.87
CA PRO A 167 5.76 19.49 -12.62
C PRO A 167 5.82 19.80 -11.12
N LEU A 168 6.92 19.44 -10.47
CA LEU A 168 7.20 19.85 -9.10
C LEU A 168 7.12 21.39 -9.06
N PRO A 169 6.15 21.99 -8.35
CA PRO A 169 6.15 23.43 -8.19
C PRO A 169 7.43 23.82 -7.44
N LEU A 170 8.14 24.83 -7.92
CA LEU A 170 9.42 25.30 -7.38
C LEU A 170 9.39 25.50 -5.85
N SER A 171 8.21 25.79 -5.30
CA SER A 171 7.94 25.96 -3.87
C SER A 171 8.17 24.71 -3.01
N ASN A 172 8.10 23.50 -3.57
CA ASN A 172 8.33 22.24 -2.85
C ASN A 172 9.77 21.71 -2.97
N MET A 173 10.67 22.46 -3.60
CA MET A 173 12.09 22.08 -3.73
C MET A 173 12.92 22.40 -2.48
N GLY A 174 12.33 22.90 -1.39
CA GLY A 174 13.05 23.35 -0.18
C GLY A 174 14.10 22.36 0.34
N PRO A 175 13.74 21.09 0.61
CA PRO A 175 14.70 20.09 1.09
C PRO A 175 15.80 19.78 0.07
N ALA A 176 15.46 19.70 -1.22
CA ALA A 176 16.42 19.42 -2.29
C ALA A 176 17.38 20.60 -2.52
N ALA A 177 16.90 21.84 -2.42
CA ALA A 177 17.70 23.06 -2.55
C ALA A 177 18.68 23.22 -1.38
N ILE A 178 18.28 22.86 -0.16
CA ILE A 178 19.18 22.83 1.00
C ILE A 178 20.28 21.78 0.79
N GLY A 179 19.92 20.57 0.35
CA GLY A 179 20.89 19.51 0.04
C GLY A 179 21.90 19.93 -1.03
N LEU A 180 21.43 20.54 -2.12
CA LEU A 180 22.30 21.03 -3.20
C LEU A 180 23.19 22.19 -2.73
N GLY A 181 22.63 23.11 -1.93
CA GLY A 181 23.37 24.24 -1.38
C GLY A 181 24.50 23.82 -0.45
N LEU A 182 24.26 22.84 0.43
CA LEU A 182 25.29 22.30 1.32
C LEU A 182 26.39 21.54 0.54
N ALA A 183 26.02 20.83 -0.52
CA ALA A 183 26.99 20.15 -1.38
C ALA A 183 27.90 21.14 -2.12
N LEU A 184 27.34 22.23 -2.65
CA LEU A 184 28.14 23.28 -3.29
C LEU A 184 29.04 24.00 -2.28
N ALA A 185 28.53 24.32 -1.09
CA ALA A 185 29.31 24.95 -0.04
C ALA A 185 30.50 24.08 0.39
N SER A 186 30.32 22.77 0.56
CA SER A 186 31.42 21.87 0.93
C SER A 186 32.49 21.76 -0.16
N CYS A 187 32.11 21.79 -1.44
CA CYS A 187 33.07 21.88 -2.55
C CYS A 187 33.89 23.17 -2.51
N PHE A 188 33.26 24.32 -2.25
CA PHE A 188 33.98 25.60 -2.14
C PHE A 188 34.90 25.66 -0.93
N PHE A 189 34.46 25.18 0.24
CA PHE A 189 35.32 25.10 1.43
C PHE A 189 36.48 24.13 1.25
N GLY A 190 36.25 22.97 0.61
CA GLY A 190 37.32 22.03 0.28
C GLY A 190 38.36 22.64 -0.67
N ALA A 191 37.91 23.32 -1.73
CA ALA A 191 38.81 23.99 -2.67
C ALA A 191 39.58 25.15 -2.02
N ALA A 192 38.93 25.96 -1.19
CA ALA A 192 39.58 27.05 -0.47
C ALA A 192 40.62 26.54 0.54
N TRP A 193 40.35 25.42 1.22
CA TRP A 193 41.31 24.79 2.14
C TRP A 193 42.58 24.31 1.42
N THR A 194 42.48 23.86 0.17
CA THR A 194 43.66 23.47 -0.63
C THR A 194 44.51 24.63 -1.13
N LEU A 195 44.06 25.87 -0.94
CA LEU A 195 44.76 27.10 -1.35
C LEU A 195 45.46 27.82 -0.17
N LEU A 196 45.33 27.32 1.06
CA LEU A 196 46.03 27.78 2.27
C LEU A 196 47.15 26.80 2.65
#